data_AF-B0SRV6-F1
#
_entry.id   AF-B0SRV6-F1
#
_cell.length_a   1.000
_cell.length_b   1.000
_cell.length_c   1.000
_cell.angle_alpha   90.00
_cell.angle_beta   90.00
_cell.angle_gamma   90.00
#
_symmetry.space_group_name_H-M   'P 1'
#
loop_
_entity.id
_entity.type
_entity.pdbx_description
1 polymer ?
#
loop_
_entity_poly.entity_id
_entity_poly.type
_entity_poly.pdbx_seq_one_letter_code
_entity_poly.pdbx_strand_id
1 'polypeptide(L)'
;MHKQGSPFACCHFDQTNGNSADAVTVLSLFEKKTILYKMKLILNNSTEVWIKKTEVLMNSLATKFKSLVLLALVAGLSLQCEKKEEEDTTTLLLASALFSSQGDCTVSAPPRASINTFTTAVTANGTGTISKIGSVPVVGHQTAALKLTAKNTTQVALSGKSFVIVYQSSACPLATSTTTGFAPSNLTASAEFTNSYTLDGSNGSITFNGAGDYYIFFYAIPSRGQAANITYTVTNL
;
A
#
# COMPACT_ATOMS: atom_id res chain seq x y z
N MET A 1 -44.57 -38.77 9.49
CA MET A 1 -43.74 -39.34 8.40
C MET A 1 -42.34 -39.60 8.94
N HIS A 2 -42.09 -40.86 9.28
CA HIS A 2 -40.82 -41.42 9.75
C HIS A 2 -39.99 -41.91 8.55
N LYS A 3 -38.66 -41.79 8.58
CA LYS A 3 -37.75 -42.54 7.69
C LYS A 3 -36.64 -43.22 8.51
N GLN A 4 -36.78 -44.54 8.68
CA GLN A 4 -35.71 -45.55 8.82
C GLN A 4 -34.90 -45.57 7.50
N GLY A 5 -33.64 -45.99 7.36
CA GLY A 5 -32.72 -46.81 8.13
C GLY A 5 -32.05 -47.79 7.15
N SER A 6 -30.71 -47.84 7.07
CA SER A 6 -29.95 -48.89 6.35
C SER A 6 -28.51 -49.02 6.90
N PRO A 7 -27.95 -50.24 7.08
CA PRO A 7 -26.66 -50.48 7.73
C PRO A 7 -25.49 -50.75 6.74
N PHE A 8 -24.25 -50.52 7.18
CA PHE A 8 -23.03 -50.88 6.44
C PHE A 8 -22.28 -52.04 7.12
N ALA A 9 -21.78 -52.95 6.27
CA ALA A 9 -21.28 -54.28 6.57
C ALA A 9 -19.79 -54.34 6.94
N CYS A 10 -19.44 -55.41 7.66
CA CYS A 10 -18.11 -55.89 8.01
C CYS A 10 -17.23 -56.24 6.80
N CYS A 11 -15.91 -56.14 6.96
CA CYS A 11 -14.94 -57.08 6.39
C CYS A 11 -13.71 -57.18 7.32
N HIS A 12 -13.44 -58.40 7.77
CA HIS A 12 -12.24 -58.85 8.48
C HIS A 12 -11.28 -59.41 7.42
N PHE A 13 -9.99 -59.04 7.45
CA PHE A 13 -8.99 -59.64 6.57
C PHE A 13 -7.78 -60.06 7.41
N ASP A 14 -7.60 -61.37 7.46
CA ASP A 14 -6.49 -62.11 8.06
C ASP A 14 -5.36 -62.21 7.02
N GLN A 15 -4.10 -62.06 7.42
CA GLN A 15 -2.96 -62.30 6.54
C GLN A 15 -1.85 -63.04 7.29
N THR A 16 -1.61 -64.25 6.81
CA THR A 16 -0.52 -65.14 7.19
C THR A 16 0.60 -65.12 6.14
N ASN A 17 1.83 -65.24 6.66
CA ASN A 17 3.02 -65.88 6.10
C ASN A 17 3.76 -65.33 4.86
N GLY A 18 5.10 -65.30 4.98
CA GLY A 18 6.00 -65.41 3.83
C GLY A 18 7.44 -64.94 4.08
N ASN A 19 8.29 -65.80 4.64
CA ASN A 19 9.75 -65.63 4.67
C ASN A 19 10.36 -65.81 3.28
N SER A 20 11.34 -64.98 2.91
CA SER A 20 12.44 -65.36 2.01
C SER A 20 13.68 -64.54 2.38
N ALA A 21 14.72 -65.25 2.76
CA ALA A 21 15.98 -64.73 3.25
C ALA A 21 16.92 -64.45 2.07
N ASP A 22 17.08 -63.17 1.72
CA ASP A 22 18.23 -62.70 0.96
C ASP A 22 19.29 -62.19 1.94
N ALA A 23 20.51 -62.70 1.78
CA ALA A 23 21.67 -62.31 2.56
C ALA A 23 22.05 -60.85 2.26
N VAL A 24 21.48 -59.93 3.03
CA VAL A 24 21.89 -58.52 3.03
C VAL A 24 23.31 -58.46 3.59
N THR A 25 24.27 -58.17 2.73
CA THR A 25 25.64 -57.82 3.14
C THR A 25 25.57 -56.55 3.98
N VAL A 26 25.65 -56.70 5.30
CA VAL A 26 25.61 -55.59 6.22
C VAL A 26 26.92 -54.82 6.08
N LEU A 27 26.90 -53.76 5.26
CA LEU A 27 27.98 -52.78 5.16
C LEU A 27 28.39 -52.34 6.56
N SER A 28 29.69 -52.41 6.82
CA SER A 28 30.25 -52.05 8.12
C SER A 28 29.92 -50.58 8.45
N LEU A 29 29.86 -50.27 9.74
CA LEU A 29 29.52 -48.92 10.23
C LEU A 29 30.50 -47.84 9.69
N PHE A 30 31.74 -48.24 9.37
CA PHE A 30 32.75 -47.39 8.75
C PHE A 30 32.46 -47.11 7.27
N GLU A 31 32.00 -48.10 6.51
CA GLU A 31 31.63 -47.92 5.10
C GLU A 31 30.38 -47.04 4.96
N LYS A 32 29.38 -47.23 5.82
CA LYS A 32 28.18 -46.38 5.85
C LYS A 32 28.52 -44.92 6.13
N LYS A 33 29.39 -44.64 7.11
CA LYS A 33 29.85 -43.27 7.39
C LYS A 33 30.60 -42.65 6.21
N THR A 34 31.43 -43.43 5.52
CA THR A 34 32.20 -42.97 4.37
C THR A 34 31.29 -42.63 3.19
N ILE A 35 30.27 -43.45 2.92
CA ILE A 35 29.27 -43.19 1.87
C ILE A 35 28.45 -41.93 2.20
N LEU A 36 28.00 -41.78 3.45
CA LEU A 36 27.24 -40.59 3.88
C LEU A 36 28.06 -39.31 3.73
N TYR A 37 29.35 -39.35 4.09
CA TYR A 37 30.24 -38.21 3.96
C TYR A 37 30.45 -37.81 2.49
N LYS A 38 30.66 -38.80 1.61
CA LYS A 38 30.78 -38.57 0.16
C LYS A 38 29.50 -37.99 -0.45
N MET A 39 28.32 -38.51 -0.09
CA MET A 39 27.03 -37.96 -0.54
C MET A 39 26.84 -36.51 -0.08
N LYS A 40 27.16 -36.19 1.18
CA LYS A 40 27.01 -34.83 1.71
C LYS A 40 27.93 -33.82 0.99
N LEU A 41 29.13 -34.25 0.63
CA LEU A 41 30.10 -33.42 -0.09
C LEU A 41 29.67 -33.16 -1.55
N ILE A 42 29.08 -34.17 -2.21
CA ILE A 42 28.50 -34.03 -3.56
C ILE A 42 27.30 -33.08 -3.55
N LEU A 43 26.40 -33.20 -2.57
CA LEU A 43 25.24 -32.31 -2.46
C LEU A 43 25.66 -30.86 -2.23
N ASN A 44 26.57 -30.60 -1.29
CA ASN A 44 27.02 -29.23 -0.99
C ASN A 44 27.67 -28.57 -2.22
N ASN A 45 28.57 -29.29 -2.92
CA ASN A 45 29.22 -28.75 -4.11
C ASN A 45 28.21 -28.49 -5.25
N SER A 46 27.19 -29.35 -5.39
CA SER A 46 26.12 -29.14 -6.36
C SER A 46 25.31 -27.87 -6.06
N THR A 47 24.94 -27.63 -4.79
CA THR A 47 24.15 -26.45 -4.42
C THR A 47 24.87 -25.13 -4.63
N GLU A 48 26.18 -25.05 -4.38
CA GLU A 48 26.96 -23.82 -4.61
C GLU A 48 27.07 -23.49 -6.11
N VAL A 49 27.16 -24.50 -6.97
CA VAL A 49 27.19 -24.32 -8.43
C VAL A 49 25.85 -23.78 -8.95
N TRP A 50 24.72 -24.27 -8.43
CA TRP A 50 23.39 -23.80 -8.82
C TRP A 50 23.12 -22.36 -8.34
N ILE A 51 23.56 -21.99 -7.14
CA ILE A 51 23.42 -20.62 -6.60
C ILE A 51 24.26 -19.63 -7.41
N LYS A 52 25.54 -19.95 -7.68
CA LYS A 52 26.40 -19.09 -8.50
C LYS A 52 25.86 -18.93 -9.92
N LYS A 53 25.29 -19.98 -10.50
CA LYS A 53 24.69 -19.92 -11.85
C LYS A 53 23.43 -19.04 -11.90
N THR A 54 22.62 -19.04 -10.84
CA THR A 54 21.41 -18.20 -10.77
C THR A 54 21.73 -16.73 -10.50
N GLU A 55 22.72 -16.41 -9.67
CA GLU A 55 23.18 -15.02 -9.47
C GLU A 55 23.75 -14.38 -10.75
N VAL A 56 24.56 -15.13 -11.50
CA VAL A 56 25.12 -14.66 -12.78
C VAL A 56 24.02 -14.40 -13.81
N LEU A 57 23.00 -15.27 -13.87
CA LEU A 57 21.86 -15.09 -14.77
C LEU A 57 20.99 -13.88 -14.38
N MET A 58 20.69 -13.70 -13.09
CA MET A 58 19.90 -12.55 -12.61
C MET A 58 20.62 -11.21 -12.82
N ASN A 59 21.94 -11.16 -12.60
CA ASN A 59 22.73 -9.95 -12.82
C ASN A 59 22.90 -9.61 -14.31
N SER A 60 23.04 -10.62 -15.17
CA SER A 60 23.09 -10.44 -16.63
C SER A 60 21.75 -9.93 -17.18
N LEU A 61 20.63 -10.46 -16.68
CA LEU A 61 19.29 -10.03 -17.10
C LEU A 61 18.98 -8.60 -16.62
N ALA A 62 19.33 -8.25 -15.38
CA ALA A 62 19.18 -6.91 -14.83
C ALA A 62 20.01 -5.86 -15.58
N THR A 63 21.22 -6.22 -16.04
CA THR A 63 22.09 -5.30 -16.79
C THR A 63 21.58 -5.09 -18.21
N LYS A 64 21.08 -6.13 -18.88
CA LYS A 64 20.52 -6.03 -20.23
C LYS A 64 19.20 -5.27 -20.28
N PHE A 65 18.35 -5.39 -19.26
CA PHE A 65 17.09 -4.64 -19.20
C PHE A 65 17.32 -3.14 -18.98
N LYS A 66 18.32 -2.76 -18.17
CA LYS A 66 18.70 -1.35 -17.96
C LYS A 66 19.16 -0.67 -19.24
N SER A 67 19.98 -1.35 -20.05
CA SER A 67 20.42 -0.80 -21.34
C SER A 67 19.29 -0.68 -22.36
N LEU A 68 18.32 -1.60 -22.35
CA LEU A 68 17.19 -1.57 -23.30
C LEU A 68 16.19 -0.45 -23.00
N VAL A 69 15.94 -0.17 -21.70
CA VAL A 69 15.12 0.97 -21.26
C VAL A 69 15.80 2.31 -21.59
N LEU A 70 17.12 2.41 -21.39
CA LEU A 70 17.86 3.63 -21.72
C LEU A 70 17.91 3.88 -23.23
N LEU A 71 18.09 2.83 -24.04
CA LEU A 71 18.13 2.94 -25.50
C LEU A 71 16.74 3.27 -26.09
N ALA A 72 15.66 2.76 -25.50
CA ALA A 72 14.29 3.13 -25.85
C ALA A 72 13.98 4.60 -25.52
N LEU A 73 14.52 5.11 -24.40
CA LEU A 73 14.35 6.50 -23.99
C LEU A 73 15.11 7.47 -24.93
N VAL A 74 16.32 7.11 -25.35
CA VAL A 74 17.13 7.94 -26.27
C VAL A 74 16.58 7.88 -27.71
N ALA A 75 16.14 6.71 -28.18
CA ALA A 75 15.52 6.58 -29.51
C ALA A 75 14.17 7.30 -29.62
N GLY A 76 13.41 7.39 -28.53
CA GLY A 76 12.16 8.15 -28.45
C GLY A 76 12.35 9.67 -28.52
N LEU A 77 13.50 10.18 -28.07
CA LEU A 77 13.85 11.61 -28.13
C LEU A 77 14.42 12.02 -29.50
N SER A 78 15.02 11.10 -30.26
CA SER A 78 15.64 11.40 -31.56
C SER A 78 14.70 11.34 -32.77
N LEU A 79 13.46 10.86 -32.62
CA LEU A 79 12.49 10.71 -33.72
C LEU A 79 11.37 11.77 -33.74
N GLN A 80 11.40 12.76 -32.84
CA GLN A 80 10.40 13.84 -32.77
C GLN A 80 11.02 15.25 -32.85
N CYS A 81 12.00 15.43 -33.73
CA CYS A 81 12.51 16.75 -34.11
C CYS A 81 12.61 16.87 -35.63
N GLU A 82 11.50 16.60 -36.32
CA GLU A 82 11.28 17.25 -37.62
C GLU A 82 10.11 18.23 -37.48
N LYS A 83 10.44 19.48 -37.77
CA LYS A 83 9.67 20.70 -37.53
C LYS A 83 8.22 20.58 -38.02
N LYS A 84 7.28 20.81 -37.09
CA LYS A 84 6.18 21.73 -37.34
C LYS A 84 6.04 22.66 -36.14
N GLU A 85 6.18 23.95 -36.43
CA GLU A 85 5.83 25.04 -35.54
C GLU A 85 4.34 24.91 -35.19
N GLU A 86 4.03 24.65 -33.92
CA GLU A 86 2.93 25.26 -33.16
C GLU A 86 2.82 24.62 -31.76
N GLU A 87 2.88 25.49 -30.75
CA GLU A 87 2.40 25.35 -29.36
C GLU A 87 3.02 24.29 -28.41
N ASP A 88 4.02 24.79 -27.70
CA ASP A 88 4.92 24.20 -26.70
C ASP A 88 4.27 23.82 -25.33
N THR A 89 3.04 23.32 -25.31
CA THR A 89 2.35 22.96 -24.03
C THR A 89 2.07 21.47 -23.87
N THR A 90 2.01 20.71 -24.96
CA THR A 90 1.55 19.32 -24.96
C THR A 90 2.61 18.30 -24.51
N THR A 91 3.88 18.54 -24.81
CA THR A 91 5.00 17.64 -24.43
C THR A 91 5.36 17.73 -22.95
N LEU A 92 5.24 18.92 -22.35
CA LEU A 92 5.36 19.16 -20.90
C LEU A 92 4.17 18.56 -20.13
N LEU A 93 2.96 18.60 -20.72
CA LEU A 93 1.77 17.94 -20.19
C LEU A 93 1.94 16.42 -20.11
N LEU A 94 2.54 15.79 -21.12
CA LEU A 94 2.77 14.33 -21.11
C LEU A 94 3.82 13.89 -20.08
N ALA A 95 4.88 14.69 -19.89
CA ALA A 95 5.85 14.45 -18.82
C ALA A 95 5.25 14.66 -17.43
N SER A 96 4.37 15.66 -17.25
CA SER A 96 3.66 15.89 -16.00
C SER A 96 2.64 14.79 -15.67
N ALA A 97 2.06 14.14 -16.69
CA ALA A 97 1.14 13.01 -16.51
C ALA A 97 1.85 11.76 -15.94
N LEU A 98 3.11 11.53 -16.29
CA LEU A 98 3.92 10.42 -15.76
C LEU A 98 4.33 10.62 -14.28
N PHE A 99 4.37 11.87 -13.81
CA PHE A 99 4.61 12.21 -12.39
C PHE A 99 3.34 12.60 -11.62
N SER A 100 2.19 12.59 -12.29
CA SER A 100 0.91 12.82 -11.64
C SER A 100 0.62 11.64 -10.72
N SER A 101 0.93 11.82 -9.43
CA SER A 101 0.55 10.87 -8.40
C SER A 101 -0.94 10.61 -8.52
N GLN A 102 -1.32 9.32 -8.66
CA GLN A 102 -2.69 8.91 -8.83
C GLN A 102 -3.52 9.42 -7.64
N GLY A 103 -4.61 10.14 -7.93
CA GLY A 103 -5.52 10.72 -6.96
C GLY A 103 -6.80 11.19 -7.65
N ASP A 104 -7.93 11.12 -6.95
CA ASP A 104 -9.23 11.62 -7.45
C ASP A 104 -9.53 13.06 -6.98
N CYS A 105 -8.62 13.65 -6.20
CA CYS A 105 -8.73 14.99 -5.70
C CYS A 105 -7.36 15.65 -5.61
N THR A 106 -7.29 16.90 -6.04
CA THR A 106 -6.09 17.75 -5.91
C THR A 106 -6.30 18.74 -4.76
N VAL A 107 -5.31 18.87 -3.87
CA VAL A 107 -5.39 19.64 -2.63
C VAL A 107 -4.22 20.62 -2.54
N SER A 108 -4.53 21.88 -2.30
CA SER A 108 -3.57 22.92 -1.98
C SER A 108 -3.35 22.98 -0.47
N ALA A 109 -2.16 22.60 -0.01
CA ALA A 109 -1.78 22.63 1.41
C ALA A 109 -0.46 23.41 1.59
N PRO A 110 -0.50 24.76 1.58
CA PRO A 110 0.70 25.59 1.76
C PRO A 110 1.41 25.25 3.09
N PRO A 111 2.75 25.21 3.12
CA PRO A 111 3.68 25.69 2.09
C PRO A 111 4.01 24.67 0.99
N ARG A 112 3.35 23.51 0.95
CA ARG A 112 3.57 22.53 -0.11
C ARG A 112 2.80 22.93 -1.37
N ALA A 113 3.36 22.54 -2.51
CA ALA A 113 2.67 22.64 -3.79
C ALA A 113 1.42 21.76 -3.81
N SER A 114 0.66 21.83 -4.91
CA SER A 114 -0.55 21.03 -5.11
C SER A 114 -0.28 19.52 -4.95
N ILE A 115 -1.11 18.85 -4.16
CA ILE A 115 -0.98 17.42 -3.82
C ILE A 115 -2.17 16.66 -4.37
N ASN A 116 -1.93 15.60 -5.14
CA ASN A 116 -2.99 14.66 -5.49
C ASN A 116 -3.19 13.63 -4.39
N THR A 117 -4.45 13.34 -4.06
CA THR A 117 -4.84 12.40 -3.02
C THR A 117 -6.09 11.64 -3.42
N PHE A 118 -6.41 10.57 -2.69
CA PHE A 118 -7.68 9.88 -2.79
C PHE A 118 -8.66 10.35 -1.72
N THR A 119 -9.92 10.41 -2.11
CA THR A 119 -11.05 10.77 -1.26
C THR A 119 -11.80 9.52 -0.82
N THR A 120 -12.19 9.50 0.44
CA THR A 120 -13.09 8.50 1.02
C THR A 120 -14.38 9.21 1.39
N ALA A 121 -15.48 8.85 0.76
CA ALA A 121 -16.78 9.42 1.06
C ALA A 121 -17.39 8.76 2.31
N VAL A 122 -17.90 9.57 3.23
CA VAL A 122 -18.70 9.14 4.38
C VAL A 122 -20.13 9.59 4.17
N THR A 123 -21.03 8.62 4.04
CA THR A 123 -22.45 8.86 3.73
C THR A 123 -23.39 8.46 4.87
N ALA A 124 -22.86 7.90 5.96
CA ALA A 124 -23.63 7.51 7.14
C ALA A 124 -22.78 7.57 8.41
N ASN A 125 -23.45 7.59 9.56
CA ASN A 125 -22.80 7.41 10.86
C ASN A 125 -22.11 6.03 10.94
N GLY A 126 -20.99 5.95 11.65
CA GLY A 126 -20.27 4.70 11.83
C GLY A 126 -18.78 4.88 12.00
N THR A 127 -18.07 3.77 12.05
CA THR A 127 -16.60 3.73 12.17
C THR A 127 -15.99 3.15 10.90
N GLY A 128 -14.87 3.70 10.46
CA GLY A 128 -14.13 3.23 9.31
C GLY A 128 -12.63 3.49 9.45
N THR A 129 -11.84 2.96 8.52
CA THR A 129 -10.42 3.29 8.37
C THR A 129 -10.16 3.60 6.92
N ILE A 130 -9.45 4.70 6.66
CA ILE A 130 -9.08 5.07 5.30
C ILE A 130 -8.08 4.04 4.77
N SER A 131 -8.49 3.28 3.75
CA SER A 131 -7.66 2.25 3.13
C SER A 131 -6.95 2.72 1.86
N LYS A 132 -7.51 3.73 1.17
CA LYS A 132 -6.95 4.28 -0.06
C LYS A 132 -6.16 5.54 0.25
N ILE A 133 -4.84 5.43 0.16
CA ILE A 133 -3.89 6.51 0.45
C ILE A 133 -3.13 6.92 -0.82
N GLY A 134 -2.88 8.22 -0.96
CA GLY A 134 -1.98 8.79 -1.95
C GLY A 134 -0.54 8.86 -1.43
N SER A 135 0.39 9.18 -2.32
CA SER A 135 1.79 9.45 -1.99
C SER A 135 2.23 10.73 -2.67
N VAL A 136 2.95 11.58 -1.94
CA VAL A 136 3.67 12.71 -2.54
C VAL A 136 4.92 12.14 -3.22
N PRO A 137 5.13 12.37 -4.53
CA PRO A 137 6.33 11.92 -5.23
C PRO A 137 7.61 12.44 -4.56
N VAL A 138 8.72 11.72 -4.76
CA VAL A 138 10.08 12.05 -4.26
C VAL A 138 10.24 11.91 -2.74
N VAL A 139 9.33 12.43 -1.93
CA VAL A 139 9.44 12.45 -0.45
C VAL A 139 8.75 11.28 0.23
N GLY A 140 7.86 10.56 -0.47
CA GLY A 140 7.18 9.38 0.07
C GLY A 140 6.22 9.67 1.24
N HIS A 141 5.78 10.92 1.38
CA HIS A 141 4.78 11.29 2.37
C HIS A 141 3.41 10.75 1.94
N GLN A 142 2.61 10.31 2.91
CA GLN A 142 1.31 9.71 2.64
C GLN A 142 0.20 10.73 2.77
N THR A 143 -0.84 10.60 1.96
CA THR A 143 -1.95 11.56 1.95
C THR A 143 -3.29 10.85 1.85
N ALA A 144 -4.33 11.44 2.42
CA ALA A 144 -5.70 10.96 2.29
C ALA A 144 -6.68 12.12 2.47
N ALA A 145 -7.90 11.98 1.97
CA ALA A 145 -8.98 12.92 2.25
C ALA A 145 -10.27 12.18 2.63
N LEU A 146 -11.00 12.69 3.61
CA LEU A 146 -12.33 12.24 3.98
C LEU A 146 -13.34 13.29 3.49
N LYS A 147 -14.33 12.88 2.69
CA LYS A 147 -15.44 13.74 2.24
C LYS A 147 -16.69 13.42 3.05
N LEU A 148 -17.37 14.43 3.55
CA LEU A 148 -18.68 14.28 4.19
C LEU A 148 -19.57 15.51 3.99
N THR A 149 -20.88 15.29 4.01
CA THR A 149 -21.88 16.36 4.12
C THR A 149 -22.28 16.44 5.58
N ALA A 150 -21.68 17.36 6.34
CA ALA A 150 -21.96 17.52 7.75
C ALA A 150 -23.28 18.27 7.97
N LYS A 151 -23.98 17.94 9.06
CA LYS A 151 -25.02 18.75 9.70
C LYS A 151 -24.41 19.55 10.84
N ASN A 152 -25.21 20.43 11.43
CA ASN A 152 -24.84 21.02 12.70
C ASN A 152 -24.63 19.92 13.74
N THR A 153 -23.55 19.99 14.51
CA THR A 153 -23.12 19.02 15.54
C THR A 153 -22.66 17.65 15.03
N THR A 154 -22.47 17.47 13.72
CA THR A 154 -21.76 16.29 13.20
C THR A 154 -20.37 16.25 13.83
N GLN A 155 -20.00 15.10 14.39
CA GLN A 155 -18.70 14.90 15.00
C GLN A 155 -17.95 13.79 14.27
N VAL A 156 -16.68 14.07 13.96
CA VAL A 156 -15.72 13.11 13.42
C VAL A 156 -14.62 12.91 14.45
N ALA A 157 -14.66 11.79 15.17
CA ALA A 157 -13.56 11.35 16.00
C ALA A 157 -12.49 10.67 15.13
N LEU A 158 -11.22 10.90 15.44
CA LEU A 158 -10.06 10.54 14.64
C LEU A 158 -9.04 9.83 15.53
N SER A 159 -8.48 8.74 15.02
CA SER A 159 -7.42 7.98 15.66
C SER A 159 -6.30 7.70 14.66
N GLY A 160 -5.08 8.12 15.00
CA GLY A 160 -3.89 7.97 14.19
C GLY A 160 -2.85 9.04 14.49
N LYS A 161 -1.89 9.21 13.59
CA LYS A 161 -0.87 10.27 13.69
C LYS A 161 -0.71 10.93 12.33
N SER A 162 -1.09 12.20 12.21
CA SER A 162 -1.01 12.95 10.96
C SER A 162 -1.22 14.45 11.20
N PHE A 163 -0.97 15.25 10.16
CA PHE A 163 -1.49 16.60 10.07
C PHE A 163 -2.88 16.58 9.45
N VAL A 164 -3.77 17.40 10.01
CA VAL A 164 -5.18 17.49 9.65
C VAL A 164 -5.47 18.91 9.15
N ILE A 165 -6.07 19.00 7.97
CA ILE A 165 -6.47 20.28 7.35
C ILE A 165 -7.91 20.16 6.88
N VAL A 166 -8.75 21.14 7.20
CA VAL A 166 -10.17 21.12 6.85
C VAL A 166 -10.44 22.09 5.71
N TYR A 167 -11.27 21.66 4.76
CA TYR A 167 -11.76 22.46 3.65
C TYR A 167 -13.28 22.41 3.66
N GLN A 168 -13.93 23.56 3.50
CA GLN A 168 -15.36 23.63 3.27
C GLN A 168 -15.59 23.80 1.76
N SER A 169 -15.98 22.71 1.09
CA SER A 169 -16.17 22.66 -0.35
C SER A 169 -17.07 21.48 -0.72
N SER A 170 -17.90 21.65 -1.75
CA SER A 170 -18.73 20.57 -2.30
C SER A 170 -17.99 19.70 -3.33
N ALA A 171 -16.85 20.17 -3.83
CA ALA A 171 -16.09 19.54 -4.91
C ALA A 171 -14.56 19.69 -4.77
N CYS A 172 -13.82 18.83 -5.47
CA CYS A 172 -12.39 18.96 -5.71
C CYS A 172 -12.15 19.67 -7.07
N PRO A 173 -11.05 20.44 -7.24
CA PRO A 173 -9.88 20.59 -6.36
C PRO A 173 -10.14 21.45 -5.11
N LEU A 174 -9.37 21.19 -4.04
CA LEU A 174 -9.44 21.91 -2.76
C LEU A 174 -8.37 23.00 -2.71
N ALA A 175 -8.78 24.26 -2.83
CA ALA A 175 -7.85 25.38 -2.93
C ALA A 175 -7.58 26.10 -1.59
N THR A 176 -8.62 26.30 -0.77
CA THR A 176 -8.55 27.16 0.43
C THR A 176 -9.01 26.39 1.66
N SER A 177 -8.11 26.18 2.61
CA SER A 177 -8.44 25.57 3.91
C SER A 177 -9.13 26.57 4.83
N THR A 178 -9.89 26.07 5.79
CA THR A 178 -10.66 26.87 6.77
C THR A 178 -10.31 26.49 8.20
N THR A 179 -10.44 27.45 9.11
CA THR A 179 -10.42 27.24 10.57
C THR A 179 -11.77 27.54 11.21
N THR A 180 -12.79 27.86 10.41
CA THR A 180 -14.14 28.21 10.86
C THR A 180 -15.15 27.16 10.41
N GLY A 181 -16.32 27.15 11.05
CA GLY A 181 -17.39 26.17 10.75
C GLY A 181 -17.23 24.83 11.46
N PHE A 182 -16.15 24.65 12.22
CA PHE A 182 -15.92 23.50 13.09
C PHE A 182 -15.15 23.89 14.36
N ALA A 183 -15.18 23.01 15.35
CA ALA A 183 -14.40 23.09 16.58
C ALA A 183 -13.52 21.82 16.71
N PRO A 184 -12.18 21.97 16.70
CA PRO A 184 -11.27 20.86 16.99
C PRO A 184 -11.23 20.58 18.50
N SER A 185 -11.07 19.32 18.88
CA SER A 185 -10.80 18.88 20.26
C SER A 185 -9.68 17.85 20.27
N ASN A 186 -8.78 17.92 21.25
CA ASN A 186 -7.55 17.11 21.33
C ASN A 186 -6.72 17.12 20.02
N LEU A 187 -6.75 18.24 19.30
CA LEU A 187 -5.95 18.51 18.12
C LEU A 187 -5.16 19.81 18.39
N THR A 188 -3.87 19.80 18.13
CA THR A 188 -3.00 20.95 18.43
C THR A 188 -2.73 21.74 17.15
N ALA A 189 -2.86 23.07 17.16
CA ALA A 189 -2.53 23.87 15.99
C ALA A 189 -1.06 23.64 15.55
N SER A 190 -0.82 23.55 14.25
CA SER A 190 0.50 23.25 13.68
C SER A 190 0.93 24.33 12.70
N ALA A 191 2.24 24.62 12.71
CA ALA A 191 2.88 25.52 11.75
C ALA A 191 3.43 24.80 10.51
N GLU A 192 3.36 23.46 10.45
CA GLU A 192 3.85 22.69 9.28
C GLU A 192 3.05 23.03 8.01
N PHE A 193 1.75 23.31 8.16
CA PHE A 193 0.86 23.75 7.09
C PHE A 193 -0.07 24.87 7.55
N THR A 194 -0.52 25.68 6.60
CA THR A 194 -1.51 26.75 6.84
C THR A 194 -2.84 26.14 7.30
N ASN A 195 -3.39 26.68 8.40
CA ASN A 195 -4.67 26.24 8.99
C ASN A 195 -4.71 24.74 9.35
N SER A 196 -3.58 24.20 9.80
CA SER A 196 -3.46 22.78 10.11
C SER A 196 -3.42 22.48 11.60
N TYR A 197 -3.76 21.24 11.93
CA TYR A 197 -3.66 20.69 13.26
C TYR A 197 -2.84 19.41 13.24
N THR A 198 -2.22 19.07 14.36
CA THR A 198 -1.57 17.78 14.59
C THR A 198 -2.53 16.87 15.35
N LEU A 199 -2.77 15.69 14.77
CA LEU A 199 -3.37 14.53 15.41
C LEU A 199 -2.23 13.63 15.91
N ASP A 200 -2.20 13.33 17.20
CA ASP A 200 -1.17 12.48 17.81
C ASP A 200 -1.79 11.49 18.81
N GLY A 201 -2.47 10.46 18.30
CA GLY A 201 -3.09 9.42 19.11
C GLY A 201 -4.55 9.15 18.76
N SER A 202 -5.32 8.69 19.73
CA SER A 202 -6.63 8.03 19.51
C SER A 202 -7.85 8.84 19.90
N ASN A 203 -7.72 10.15 20.18
CA ASN A 203 -8.79 10.95 20.78
C ASN A 203 -9.00 12.34 20.14
N GLY A 204 -8.39 12.62 18.98
CA GLY A 204 -8.64 13.86 18.26
C GLY A 204 -10.05 13.88 17.67
N SER A 205 -10.72 15.03 17.62
CA SER A 205 -12.03 15.12 16.97
C SER A 205 -12.28 16.48 16.34
N ILE A 206 -13.15 16.49 15.35
CA ILE A 206 -13.70 17.70 14.71
C ILE A 206 -15.22 17.67 14.88
N THR A 207 -15.78 18.73 15.48
CA THR A 207 -17.23 18.92 15.57
C THR A 207 -17.64 20.07 14.66
N PHE A 208 -18.53 19.83 13.70
CA PHE A 208 -19.01 20.85 12.77
C PHE A 208 -20.11 21.70 13.41
N ASN A 209 -20.00 23.02 13.29
CA ASN A 209 -20.92 24.00 13.90
C ASN A 209 -22.01 24.46 12.92
N GLY A 210 -22.03 23.92 11.70
CA GLY A 210 -22.97 24.28 10.66
C GLY A 210 -23.01 23.23 9.56
N ALA A 211 -24.17 23.12 8.90
CA ALA A 211 -24.34 22.20 7.80
C ALA A 211 -23.50 22.62 6.58
N GLY A 212 -22.94 21.65 5.87
CA GLY A 212 -22.15 21.91 4.66
C GLY A 212 -21.35 20.70 4.21
N ASP A 213 -20.77 20.82 3.02
CA ASP A 213 -19.83 19.83 2.51
C ASP A 213 -18.41 20.15 2.97
N TYR A 214 -17.76 19.16 3.57
CA TYR A 214 -16.43 19.28 4.11
C TYR A 214 -15.52 18.17 3.63
N TYR A 215 -14.25 18.53 3.47
CA TYR A 215 -13.16 17.61 3.27
C TYR A 215 -12.17 17.74 4.43
N ILE A 216 -11.82 16.62 5.05
CA ILE A 216 -10.75 16.54 6.04
C ILE A 216 -9.56 15.88 5.35
N PHE A 217 -8.54 16.67 5.07
CA PHE A 217 -7.29 16.22 4.46
C PHE A 217 -6.30 15.79 5.54
N PHE A 218 -5.66 14.64 5.31
CA PHE A 218 -4.63 14.07 6.15
C PHE A 218 -3.32 14.04 5.40
N TYR A 219 -2.29 14.59 6.02
CA TYR A 219 -0.91 14.53 5.53
C TYR A 219 -0.04 13.86 6.57
N ALA A 220 0.66 12.80 6.19
CA ALA A 220 1.50 12.03 7.08
C ALA A 220 2.94 11.97 6.57
N ILE A 221 3.87 12.16 7.49
CA ILE A 221 5.32 12.02 7.28
C ILE A 221 5.78 10.71 7.92
N PRO A 222 5.94 9.60 7.15
CA PRO A 222 6.24 8.29 7.73
C PRO A 222 7.51 8.24 8.58
N SER A 223 8.53 9.04 8.25
CA SER A 223 9.75 9.16 9.05
C SER A 223 9.53 9.73 10.46
N ARG A 224 8.36 10.34 10.73
CA ARG A 224 7.91 10.80 12.05
C ARG A 224 6.93 9.81 12.72
N GLY A 225 6.81 8.59 12.21
CA GLY A 225 5.86 7.59 12.71
C GLY A 225 4.39 7.93 12.42
N GLN A 226 4.13 8.79 11.42
CA GLN A 226 2.80 9.18 10.99
C GLN A 226 2.30 8.30 9.86
N ALA A 227 0.98 8.18 9.72
CA ALA A 227 0.36 7.46 8.60
C ALA A 227 -0.99 8.07 8.21
N ALA A 228 -1.33 7.98 6.92
CA ALA A 228 -2.57 8.55 6.39
C ALA A 228 -3.78 7.59 6.48
N ASN A 229 -3.57 6.35 6.94
CA ASN A 229 -4.63 5.37 7.22
C ASN A 229 -5.36 5.68 8.54
N ILE A 230 -6.02 6.83 8.60
CA ILE A 230 -6.70 7.30 9.80
C ILE A 230 -7.96 6.48 10.05
N THR A 231 -8.13 6.01 11.28
CA THR A 231 -9.39 5.45 11.77
C THR A 231 -10.29 6.60 12.18
N TYR A 232 -11.55 6.59 11.75
CA TYR A 232 -12.50 7.64 12.05
C TYR A 232 -13.83 7.06 12.54
N THR A 233 -14.53 7.80 13.39
CA THR A 233 -15.91 7.53 13.78
C THR A 233 -16.74 8.79 13.55
N VAL A 234 -17.79 8.68 12.74
CA VAL A 234 -18.71 9.77 12.45
C VAL A 234 -20.03 9.56 13.20
N THR A 235 -20.48 10.62 13.86
CA THR A 235 -21.78 10.68 14.54
C THR A 235 -22.53 11.95 14.13
N ASN A 236 -23.86 11.91 14.23
CA ASN A 236 -24.76 13.02 13.87
C ASN A 236 -24.60 13.54 12.43
N LEU A 237 -24.32 12.66 11.46
CA LEU A 237 -24.28 12.98 10.02
C LEU A 237 -25.69 13.20 9.45
#